data_AF-A0A959J727-F1
#
_entry.id   AF-A0A959J727-F1
#
_cell.length_a   1.000
_cell.length_b   1.000
_cell.length_c   1.000
_cell.angle_alpha   90.00
_cell.angle_beta   90.00
_cell.angle_gamma   90.00
#
_symmetry.space_group_name_H-M   'P 1'
#
loop_
_entity.id
_entity.type
_entity.pdbx_description
1 polymer ?
#
loop_
_entity_poly.entity_id
_entity_poly.type
_entity_poly.pdbx_seq_one_letter_code
_entity_poly.pdbx_strand_id
1 'polypeptide(L)'
;MEGVENVIPISLEKWRDYVDSDSELFWFEDTPLGQESLKVSKDNNLPLNIKTFAHMDFNKKYGHGNVQLNYLNQDGYRYISILHTRESLGRIEKYYQIAHSLEANLYKNKTLIDEKQLNKIREKYKSKGGKQAPKEE
;
A
#
# COMPACT_ATOMS: atom_id res chain seq x y z
N MET A 1 -14.98 23.82 -5.19
CA MET A 1 -15.00 22.35 -5.19
C MET A 1 -15.64 21.93 -3.88
N GLU A 2 -16.95 21.68 -3.90
CA GLU A 2 -17.68 21.12 -2.75
C GLU A 2 -17.38 19.61 -2.67
N GLY A 3 -17.23 19.08 -1.46
CA GLY A 3 -17.07 17.63 -1.23
C GLY A 3 -15.72 17.17 -0.66
N VAL A 4 -14.86 18.10 -0.26
CA VAL A 4 -13.62 17.77 0.48
C VAL A 4 -13.69 18.33 1.90
N GLU A 5 -14.78 18.06 2.59
CA GLU A 5 -14.97 18.53 3.96
C GLU A 5 -14.30 17.57 4.96
N ASN A 6 -13.31 18.11 5.69
CA ASN A 6 -12.78 17.64 6.97
C ASN A 6 -12.38 16.16 7.06
N VAL A 7 -11.49 15.74 6.17
CA VAL A 7 -10.83 14.44 6.31
C VAL A 7 -9.68 14.58 7.32
N ILE A 8 -9.84 14.01 8.52
CA ILE A 8 -8.82 14.02 9.58
C ILE A 8 -7.58 13.25 9.09
N PRO A 9 -6.38 13.86 8.95
CA PRO A 9 -5.19 13.12 8.52
C PRO A 9 -4.95 11.88 9.39
N ILE A 10 -4.45 10.80 8.79
CA ILE A 10 -3.93 9.67 9.58
C ILE A 10 -2.84 10.25 10.50
N SER A 11 -2.80 9.90 11.78
CA SER A 11 -1.69 10.35 12.62
C SER A 11 -0.43 9.58 12.26
N LEU A 12 0.71 10.26 12.23
CA LEU A 12 2.01 9.62 11.94
C LEU A 12 2.32 8.49 12.93
N GLU A 13 1.88 8.64 14.19
CA GLU A 13 2.02 7.61 15.22
C GLU A 13 1.18 6.38 14.89
N LYS A 14 -0.11 6.53 14.55
CA LYS A 14 -0.96 5.40 14.16
C LYS A 14 -0.42 4.68 12.92
N TRP A 15 0.13 5.42 11.96
CA TRP A 15 0.80 4.85 10.80
C TRP A 15 2.03 4.02 11.21
N ARG A 16 2.88 4.56 12.08
CA ARG A 16 4.07 3.87 12.57
C ARG A 16 3.73 2.60 13.34
N ASP A 17 2.83 2.71 14.30
CA ASP A 17 2.39 1.57 15.13
C ASP A 17 1.83 0.44 14.26
N TYR A 18 1.06 0.79 13.22
CA TYR A 18 0.53 -0.21 12.30
C TYR A 18 1.65 -0.91 11.52
N VAL A 19 2.57 -0.16 10.90
CA VAL A 19 3.68 -0.71 10.11
C VAL A 19 4.57 -1.61 10.97
N ASP A 20 4.90 -1.18 12.18
CA ASP A 20 5.75 -1.94 13.11
C ASP A 20 5.07 -3.23 13.60
N SER A 21 3.73 -3.26 13.65
CA SER A 21 2.96 -4.43 14.05
C SER A 21 2.74 -5.46 12.93
N ASP A 22 2.88 -5.07 11.66
CA ASP A 22 2.56 -5.92 10.51
C ASP A 22 3.83 -6.59 9.96
N SER A 23 3.91 -7.92 10.10
CA SER A 23 5.08 -8.69 9.66
C SER A 23 5.32 -8.66 8.15
N GLU A 24 4.36 -8.24 7.33
CA GLU A 24 4.49 -8.10 5.87
C GLU A 24 4.93 -6.69 5.45
N LEU A 25 4.90 -5.73 6.38
CA LEU A 25 5.37 -4.38 6.16
C LEU A 25 6.80 -4.20 6.69
N PHE A 26 7.52 -3.30 6.05
CA PHE A 26 8.85 -2.84 6.47
C PHE A 26 9.08 -1.43 5.97
N TRP A 27 9.87 -0.67 6.71
CA TRP A 27 10.21 0.69 6.33
C TRP A 27 11.12 0.71 5.11
N PHE A 28 11.02 1.76 4.29
CA PHE A 28 11.93 1.91 3.15
C PHE A 28 13.39 1.91 3.60
N GLU A 29 13.69 2.59 4.70
CA GLU A 29 15.04 2.62 5.27
C GLU A 29 15.59 1.23 5.59
N ASP A 30 14.76 0.23 5.90
CA ASP A 30 15.25 -1.10 6.25
C ASP A 30 15.63 -1.94 5.02
N THR A 31 15.38 -1.42 3.81
CA THR A 31 15.74 -2.08 2.55
C THR A 31 17.18 -1.76 2.13
N PRO A 32 17.86 -2.63 1.35
CA PRO A 32 19.18 -2.32 0.80
C PRO A 32 19.21 -1.01 0.00
N LEU A 33 18.16 -0.75 -0.80
CA LEU A 33 18.02 0.48 -1.57
C LEU A 33 17.81 1.71 -0.68
N GLY A 34 17.03 1.56 0.39
CA GLY A 34 16.81 2.62 1.37
C GLY A 34 18.08 2.96 2.13
N GLN A 35 18.84 1.96 2.56
CA GLN A 35 20.15 2.14 3.18
C GLN A 35 21.16 2.83 2.26
N GLU A 36 21.20 2.45 0.98
CA GLU A 36 22.03 3.13 -0.03
C GLU A 36 21.61 4.59 -0.23
N SER A 37 20.30 4.85 -0.34
CA SER A 37 19.74 6.19 -0.48
C SER A 37 20.06 7.07 0.74
N LEU A 38 19.97 6.50 1.94
CA LEU A 38 20.35 7.15 3.20
C LEU A 38 21.83 7.51 3.23
N LYS A 39 22.69 6.58 2.79
CA LYS A 39 24.12 6.82 2.69
C LYS A 39 24.42 7.98 1.75
N VAL A 40 23.87 7.97 0.54
CA VAL A 40 24.05 9.06 -0.44
C VAL A 40 23.54 10.39 0.10
N SER A 41 22.37 10.41 0.72
CA SER A 41 21.81 11.62 1.34
C SER A 41 22.73 12.17 2.43
N LYS A 42 23.25 11.31 3.32
CA LYS A 42 24.19 11.70 4.37
C LYS A 42 25.51 12.22 3.80
N ASP A 43 26.08 11.53 2.81
CA ASP A 43 27.36 11.89 2.20
C ASP A 43 27.29 13.23 1.44
N ASN A 44 26.10 13.59 0.94
CA ASN A 44 25.86 14.81 0.16
C ASN A 44 25.08 15.90 0.92
N ASN A 45 24.82 15.72 2.22
CA ASN A 45 24.02 16.62 3.06
C ASN A 45 22.64 16.97 2.45
N LEU A 46 21.97 15.99 1.84
CA LEU A 46 20.66 16.14 1.23
C LEU A 46 19.54 15.80 2.24
N PRO A 47 18.43 16.54 2.27
CA PRO A 47 17.29 16.20 3.12
C PRO A 47 16.61 14.92 2.63
N LEU A 48 16.29 14.01 3.55
CA LEU A 48 15.54 12.77 3.26
C LEU A 48 14.47 12.54 4.34
N ASN A 49 13.20 12.52 3.94
CA ASN A 49 12.09 12.21 4.84
C ASN A 49 11.62 10.77 4.59
N ILE A 50 12.21 9.82 5.33
CA ILE A 50 12.04 8.38 5.11
C ILE A 50 10.88 7.77 5.90
N LYS A 51 10.58 8.30 7.10
CA LYS A 51 9.57 7.75 8.04
C LYS A 51 8.12 7.97 7.60
N THR A 52 7.91 8.17 6.31
CA THR A 52 6.61 8.34 5.66
C THR A 52 6.37 7.26 4.61
N PHE A 53 7.38 6.43 4.30
CA PHE A 53 7.31 5.40 3.25
C PHE A 53 7.49 4.00 3.85
N ALA A 54 6.44 3.18 3.74
CA ALA A 54 6.54 1.75 4.04
C ALA A 54 6.33 0.93 2.78
N HIS A 55 6.96 -0.24 2.74
CA HIS A 55 6.78 -1.21 1.68
C HIS A 55 6.02 -2.42 2.18
N MET A 56 5.27 -3.03 1.26
CA MET A 56 4.58 -4.29 1.48
C MET A 56 5.19 -5.39 0.62
N ASP A 57 5.74 -6.42 1.23
CA ASP A 57 6.19 -7.61 0.54
C ASP A 57 6.04 -8.86 1.42
N PHE A 58 5.63 -9.97 0.79
CA PHE A 58 5.63 -11.29 1.43
C PHE A 58 7.06 -11.81 1.65
N ASN A 59 8.06 -11.23 0.97
CA ASN A 59 9.46 -11.63 1.14
C ASN A 59 10.39 -10.44 1.42
N LYS A 60 10.58 -10.15 2.71
CA LYS A 60 11.50 -9.14 3.22
C LYS A 60 12.95 -9.32 2.74
N LYS A 61 13.40 -10.55 2.47
CA LYS A 61 14.80 -10.86 2.11
C LYS A 61 15.25 -10.18 0.82
N TYR A 62 14.35 -10.00 -0.14
CA TYR A 62 14.71 -9.43 -1.44
C TYR A 62 14.54 -7.91 -1.48
N GLY A 63 13.85 -7.30 -0.50
CA GLY A 63 13.79 -5.85 -0.32
C GLY A 63 13.23 -5.05 -1.52
N HIS A 64 12.79 -5.72 -2.59
CA HIS A 64 12.12 -5.10 -3.71
C HIS A 64 10.71 -4.81 -3.28
N GLY A 65 10.51 -3.68 -2.62
CA GLY A 65 9.18 -3.24 -2.21
C GLY A 65 8.29 -3.10 -3.43
N ASN A 66 7.57 -4.19 -3.73
CA ASN A 66 6.61 -4.29 -4.83
C ASN A 66 5.45 -3.31 -4.67
N VAL A 67 5.37 -2.68 -3.51
CA VAL A 67 4.39 -1.68 -3.15
C VAL A 67 5.03 -0.63 -2.26
N GLN A 68 4.75 0.64 -2.55
CA GLN A 68 5.08 1.77 -1.71
C GLN A 68 3.79 2.38 -1.17
N LEU A 69 3.72 2.53 0.15
CA LEU A 69 2.66 3.21 0.88
C LEU A 69 3.25 4.51 1.40
N ASN A 70 2.65 5.65 1.06
CA ASN A 70 3.13 6.96 1.49
C ASN A 70 2.11 7.62 2.42
N TYR A 71 2.58 8.04 3.59
CA TYR A 71 1.84 8.81 4.58
C TYR A 71 1.54 10.26 4.13
N LEU A 72 2.37 10.85 3.26
CA LEU A 72 2.25 12.23 2.77
C LEU A 72 1.98 12.27 1.26
N ASN A 73 0.75 11.99 0.84
CA ASN A 73 0.31 12.50 -0.46
C ASN A 73 -0.11 13.97 -0.26
N GLN A 74 0.25 14.83 -1.22
CA GLN A 74 0.36 16.31 -1.16
C GLN A 74 -0.84 17.10 -0.60
N ASP A 75 -1.95 16.44 -0.28
CA ASP A 75 -3.19 17.06 0.17
C ASP A 75 -3.69 16.57 1.55
N GLY A 76 -2.87 15.87 2.35
CA GLY A 76 -3.19 15.56 3.76
C GLY A 76 -4.35 14.57 3.98
N TYR A 77 -4.78 13.86 2.94
CA TYR A 77 -5.96 13.01 3.01
C TYR A 77 -5.68 11.60 3.55
N ARG A 78 -6.70 11.04 4.22
CA ARG A 78 -6.85 9.62 4.62
C ARG A 78 -6.92 8.69 3.41
N TYR A 79 -5.91 8.63 2.55
CA TYR A 79 -5.88 7.58 1.54
C TYR A 79 -4.54 6.96 1.26
N ILE A 80 -4.62 5.67 0.97
CA ILE A 80 -3.53 4.87 0.45
C ILE A 80 -3.73 4.78 -1.07
N SER A 81 -2.76 5.29 -1.82
CA SER A 81 -2.71 5.11 -3.28
C SER A 81 -1.86 3.89 -3.63
N ILE A 82 -2.44 2.95 -4.37
CA ILE A 82 -1.70 1.82 -4.93
C ILE A 82 -1.02 2.27 -6.23
N LEU A 83 0.32 2.30 -6.27
CA LEU A 83 1.10 2.80 -7.41
C LEU A 83 1.48 1.73 -8.46
N HIS A 84 1.09 0.47 -8.30
CA HIS A 84 1.70 -0.66 -9.03
C HIS A 84 0.80 -1.39 -10.03
N THR A 85 1.44 -2.06 -10.99
CA THR A 85 0.85 -2.67 -12.20
C THR A 85 0.44 -4.14 -12.08
N ARG A 86 0.94 -4.90 -11.09
CA ARG A 86 0.59 -6.32 -10.89
C ARG A 86 -0.25 -6.55 -9.64
N GLU A 87 -1.50 -6.89 -9.89
CA GLU A 87 -2.51 -7.03 -8.85
C GLU A 87 -2.90 -8.49 -8.69
N SER A 88 -2.54 -9.08 -7.56
CA SER A 88 -3.24 -10.28 -7.07
C SER A 88 -4.39 -9.83 -6.17
N LEU A 89 -5.44 -10.65 -6.11
CA LEU A 89 -6.57 -10.40 -5.21
C LEU A 89 -6.09 -10.21 -3.76
N GLY A 90 -5.19 -11.08 -3.28
CA GLY A 90 -4.66 -11.01 -1.92
C GLY A 90 -3.95 -9.68 -1.61
N ARG A 91 -3.25 -9.08 -2.59
CA ARG A 91 -2.66 -7.74 -2.39
C ARG A 91 -3.72 -6.65 -2.25
N ILE A 92 -4.76 -6.69 -3.09
CA ILE A 92 -5.88 -5.73 -3.01
C ILE A 92 -6.58 -5.85 -1.64
N GLU A 93 -6.82 -7.08 -1.19
CA GLU A 93 -7.43 -7.35 0.11
C GLU A 93 -6.55 -6.86 1.26
N LYS A 94 -5.23 -7.07 1.18
CA LYS A 94 -4.29 -6.55 2.17
C LYS A 94 -4.33 -5.02 2.23
N TYR A 95 -4.33 -4.31 1.09
CA TYR A 95 -4.48 -2.84 1.12
C TYR A 95 -5.79 -2.39 1.74
N TYR A 96 -6.87 -3.12 1.49
CA TYR A 96 -8.17 -2.82 2.06
C TYR A 96 -8.13 -2.98 3.59
N GLN A 97 -7.48 -4.03 4.10
CA GLN A 97 -7.26 -4.22 5.53
C GLN A 97 -6.41 -3.12 6.17
N ILE A 98 -5.31 -2.71 5.50
CA ILE A 98 -4.45 -1.61 5.96
C ILE A 98 -5.27 -0.31 6.03
N ALA A 99 -5.99 0.02 4.97
CA ALA A 99 -6.82 1.21 4.90
C ALA A 99 -7.88 1.20 6.03
N HIS A 100 -8.59 0.09 6.22
CA HIS A 100 -9.58 -0.05 7.29
C HIS A 100 -8.97 0.12 8.70
N SER A 101 -7.81 -0.47 8.96
CA SER A 101 -7.12 -0.37 10.26
C SER A 101 -6.68 1.06 10.58
N LEU A 102 -6.29 1.81 9.55
CA LEU A 102 -5.90 3.21 9.66
C LEU A 102 -7.09 4.18 9.62
N GLU A 103 -8.33 3.68 9.50
CA GLU A 103 -9.53 4.47 9.22
C GLU A 103 -9.38 5.36 7.98
N ALA A 104 -8.71 4.82 6.97
CA ALA A 104 -8.42 5.44 5.70
C ALA A 104 -9.23 4.86 4.55
N ASN A 105 -9.37 5.66 3.50
CA ASN A 105 -9.99 5.24 2.26
C ASN A 105 -8.93 4.63 1.32
N LEU A 106 -9.26 3.53 0.67
CA LEU A 106 -8.40 2.95 -0.35
C LEU A 106 -8.83 3.47 -1.73
N TYR A 107 -7.94 4.13 -2.46
CA TYR A 107 -8.22 4.57 -3.82
C TYR A 107 -7.32 3.89 -4.84
N LYS A 108 -7.89 3.61 -6.01
CA LYS A 108 -7.17 3.16 -7.19
C LYS A 108 -7.70 3.87 -8.42
N ASN A 109 -6.82 4.51 -9.20
CA ASN A 109 -7.21 5.27 -10.40
C ASN A 109 -8.39 6.22 -10.12
N LYS A 110 -8.31 6.97 -9.01
CA LYS A 110 -9.37 7.88 -8.52
C LYS A 110 -10.71 7.21 -8.15
N THR A 111 -10.77 5.87 -8.11
CA THR A 111 -11.95 5.11 -7.68
C THR A 111 -11.77 4.63 -6.25
N LEU A 112 -12.74 4.91 -5.38
CA LEU A 112 -12.79 4.36 -4.03
C LEU A 112 -13.01 2.84 -4.11
N ILE A 113 -12.17 2.08 -3.42
CA ILE A 113 -12.36 0.66 -3.20
C ILE A 113 -13.09 0.50 -1.87
N ASP A 114 -14.41 0.57 -1.92
CA ASP A 114 -15.29 0.19 -0.81
C ASP A 114 -15.55 -1.33 -0.82
N GLU A 115 -16.33 -1.83 0.14
CA GLU A 115 -16.64 -3.26 0.25
C GLU A 115 -17.35 -3.81 -1.00
N LYS A 116 -18.25 -3.00 -1.59
CA LYS A 116 -18.97 -3.36 -2.81
C LYS A 116 -18.01 -3.53 -3.99
N GLN A 117 -17.05 -2.62 -4.13
CA GLN A 117 -16.04 -2.65 -5.16
C GLN A 117 -15.04 -3.79 -4.92
N LEU A 118 -14.67 -4.04 -3.67
CA LEU A 118 -13.85 -5.19 -3.29
C LEU A 118 -14.52 -6.52 -3.67
N ASN A 119 -15.84 -6.65 -3.42
CA ASN A 119 -16.59 -7.84 -3.79
C ASN A 119 -16.65 -8.06 -5.32
N LYS A 120 -16.85 -6.99 -6.11
CA LYS A 120 -16.74 -7.07 -7.57
C LYS A 120 -15.34 -7.54 -8.03
N ILE A 121 -14.28 -7.07 -7.36
CA ILE A 121 -12.92 -7.51 -7.64
C ILE A 121 -12.77 -9.01 -7.31
N ARG A 122 -13.23 -9.45 -6.14
CA ARG A 122 -13.23 -10.88 -5.75
C ARG A 122 -13.91 -11.76 -6.80
N GLU A 123 -15.10 -11.39 -7.25
CA GLU A 123 -15.84 -12.12 -8.29
C GLU A 123 -15.09 -12.18 -9.62
N LYS A 124 -14.49 -11.07 -10.04
CA LYS A 124 -13.68 -11.00 -11.26
C LYS A 124 -12.46 -11.93 -11.21
N TYR A 125 -11.82 -12.08 -10.05
CA TYR A 125 -10.68 -13.00 -9.91
C TYR A 125 -11.13 -14.46 -9.83
N LYS A 126 -12.28 -14.75 -9.20
CA LYS A 126 -12.89 -16.10 -9.20
C LYS A 126 -13.24 -16.56 -10.62
N SER A 127 -13.84 -15.71 -11.44
CA SER A 127 -14.20 -16.05 -12.83
C SER A 127 -12.98 -16.25 -13.75
N LYS A 128 -11.86 -15.59 -13.45
CA LYS A 128 -10.59 -15.80 -14.17
C LYS A 128 -9.86 -17.09 -13.80
N GLY A 129 -10.06 -17.61 -12.58
CA GLY A 129 -9.56 -18.92 -12.16
C GLY A 129 -10.40 -20.11 -12.61
N GLY A 130 -11.57 -19.86 -13.22
CA GLY A 130 -12.58 -20.88 -13.56
C GLY A 130 -12.46 -21.56 -14.92
N LYS A 131 -11.40 -21.33 -15.70
CA LYS A 131 -11.12 -22.16 -16.90
C LYS A 131 -10.25 -23.35 -16.51
N GLN A 132 -10.77 -24.27 -15.69
CA GLN A 132 -10.31 -25.66 -15.79
C GLN A 132 -10.91 -26.22 -17.07
N ALA A 133 -10.04 -26.56 -18.03
CA ALA A 133 -10.43 -27.28 -19.23
C ALA A 133 -11.22 -28.55 -18.85
N PRO A 134 -12.24 -28.94 -19.63
CA PRO A 134 -12.97 -30.16 -19.34
C PRO A 134 -11.98 -31.33 -19.36
N LYS A 135 -12.03 -32.18 -18.32
CA LYS A 135 -11.39 -33.50 -18.38
C LYS A 135 -12.18 -34.28 -19.43
N GLU A 136 -11.56 -34.51 -20.58
CA GLU A 136 -12.03 -35.51 -21.53
C GLU A 136 -11.89 -36.89 -20.87
N GLU A 137 -12.98 -37.66 -20.95
CA GLU A 137 -13.14 -39.03 -20.43
C GLU A 137 -12.28 -40.05 -21.18
#